data_AF-A0A945A612-F1
#
_entry.id   AF-A0A945A612-F1
#
_cell.length_a   1.000
_cell.length_b   1.000
_cell.length_c   1.000
_cell.angle_alpha   90.00
_cell.angle_beta   90.00
_cell.angle_gamma   90.00
#
_symmetry.space_group_name_H-M   'P 1'
#
loop_
_entity.id
_entity.type
_entity.pdbx_description
1 polymer ?
#
loop_
_entity_poly.entity_id
_entity_poly.type
_entity_poly.pdbx_seq_one_letter_code
_entity_poly.pdbx_strand_id
1 'polypeptide(L)'
;TFKLKQKIAAMIKDRGYPMVLNVVLHRYNIDHIKEILEMAEGLGADYIELANTQYYGWSLVNRDQLMPKKEQVLHAEKVTNEFRERIGNKMKIFFVVPDYYDDRPKKCMNGWGEVFMIVTANGDVLPCHSARVIPNLEFPNVSNTDVKQIWYDSPAFNKFRGTDWMKEPCRSCSEKENDLGGCRCQAMLLAGDAESADPVCSKSPNRHLIDQAIKDTENPGLEAKPIMFRSNKNSKKISEGEEKERLAKFHALP
;
A
#
# COMPACT_ATOMS: atom_id res chain seq x y z
N THR A 1 14.71 13.18 16.63
CA THR A 1 13.74 12.60 15.68
C THR A 1 13.71 13.30 14.32
N PHE A 2 13.65 14.65 14.21
CA PHE A 2 13.81 15.34 12.90
C PHE A 2 15.23 15.86 12.63
N LYS A 3 15.84 16.58 13.59
CA LYS A 3 17.24 17.06 13.51
C LYS A 3 18.24 15.96 13.14
N LEU A 4 18.04 14.75 13.68
CA LEU A 4 18.85 13.58 13.36
C LEU A 4 18.69 13.18 11.88
N LYS A 5 17.47 13.17 11.33
CA LYS A 5 17.24 12.87 9.91
C LYS A 5 17.91 13.89 9.00
N GLN A 6 17.84 15.19 9.33
CA GLN A 6 18.54 16.24 8.58
C GLN A 6 20.06 16.04 8.60
N LYS A 7 20.64 15.71 9.77
CA LYS A 7 22.06 15.39 9.89
C LYS A 7 22.45 14.20 9.00
N ILE A 8 21.64 13.14 9.00
CA ILE A 8 21.89 11.95 8.17
C ILE A 8 21.77 12.30 6.67
N ALA A 9 20.77 13.09 6.27
CA ALA A 9 20.63 13.54 4.89
C ALA A 9 21.87 14.32 4.41
N ALA A 10 22.37 15.26 5.22
CA ALA A 10 23.62 15.97 4.93
C ALA A 10 24.80 15.00 4.80
N MET A 11 24.94 14.04 5.71
CA MET A 11 26.00 13.03 5.64
C MET A 11 25.96 12.13 4.40
N ILE A 12 24.77 11.84 3.87
CA ILE A 12 24.56 11.09 2.62
C ILE A 12 25.04 11.93 1.44
N LYS A 13 24.64 13.20 1.36
CA LYS A 13 25.03 14.10 0.28
C LYS A 13 26.52 14.43 0.30
N ASP A 14 27.13 14.66 1.47
CA ASP A 14 28.57 14.88 1.63
C ASP A 14 29.42 13.71 1.10
N ARG A 15 28.84 12.50 1.03
CA ARG A 15 29.49 11.30 0.48
C ARG A 15 29.19 11.04 -1.00
N GLY A 16 28.43 11.93 -1.64
CA GLY A 16 28.04 11.79 -3.04
C GLY A 16 27.02 10.68 -3.30
N TYR A 17 26.32 10.17 -2.27
CA TYR A 17 25.30 9.16 -2.46
C TYR A 17 23.97 9.78 -2.91
N PRO A 18 23.23 9.11 -3.83
CA PRO A 18 21.89 9.53 -4.17
C PRO A 18 20.96 9.36 -2.97
N MET A 19 20.10 10.35 -2.75
CA MET A 19 19.11 10.35 -1.69
C MET A 19 17.70 10.27 -2.26
N VAL A 20 16.97 9.25 -1.85
CA VAL A 20 15.54 9.09 -2.09
C VAL A 20 14.80 9.36 -0.79
N LEU A 21 13.92 10.37 -0.79
CA LEU A 21 13.05 10.66 0.34
C LEU A 21 11.67 10.05 0.08
N ASN A 22 11.28 9.05 0.87
CA ASN A 22 9.93 8.50 0.84
C ASN A 22 9.06 9.14 1.93
N VAL A 23 7.86 9.60 1.56
CA VAL A 23 6.88 10.21 2.44
C VAL A 23 5.53 9.52 2.23
N VAL A 24 5.00 8.97 3.31
CA VAL A 24 3.66 8.39 3.34
C VAL A 24 2.62 9.50 3.53
N LEU A 25 1.72 9.64 2.57
CA LEU A 25 0.62 10.62 2.59
C LEU A 25 -0.66 10.00 3.16
N HIS A 26 -1.40 10.82 3.90
CA HIS A 26 -2.71 10.54 4.48
C HIS A 26 -3.48 11.85 4.69
N ARG A 27 -4.76 11.76 5.08
CA ARG A 27 -5.65 12.91 5.33
C ARG A 27 -4.98 14.09 6.04
N TYR A 28 -4.26 13.83 7.13
CA TYR A 28 -3.70 14.90 7.98
C TYR A 28 -2.41 15.55 7.46
N ASN A 29 -1.76 15.04 6.42
CA ASN A 29 -0.50 15.62 5.92
C ASN A 29 -0.50 15.94 4.43
N ILE A 30 -1.48 15.45 3.67
CA ILE A 30 -1.53 15.62 2.22
C ILE A 30 -1.70 17.09 1.80
N ASP A 31 -2.33 17.94 2.62
CA ASP A 31 -2.43 19.38 2.34
C ASP A 31 -1.13 20.15 2.56
N HIS A 32 -0.14 19.53 3.23
CA HIS A 32 1.20 20.10 3.44
C HIS A 32 2.19 19.68 2.35
N ILE A 33 1.69 19.28 1.16
CA ILE A 33 2.53 18.73 0.10
C ILE A 33 3.60 19.72 -0.37
N LYS A 34 3.28 21.03 -0.36
CA LYS A 34 4.21 22.09 -0.74
C LYS A 34 5.40 22.12 0.22
N GLU A 35 5.14 22.16 1.52
CA GLU A 35 6.14 22.19 2.57
C GLU A 35 6.99 20.91 2.56
N ILE A 36 6.38 19.76 2.29
CA ILE A 36 7.09 18.47 2.11
C ILE A 36 8.07 18.54 0.93
N LEU A 37 7.63 19.08 -0.20
CA LEU A 37 8.44 19.23 -1.41
C LEU A 37 9.57 20.26 -1.22
N GLU A 38 9.29 21.40 -0.59
CA GLU A 38 10.30 22.41 -0.24
C GLU A 38 11.35 21.85 0.73
N MET A 39 10.93 21.05 1.71
CA MET A 39 11.84 20.34 2.60
C MET A 39 12.73 19.36 1.81
N ALA A 40 12.17 18.58 0.88
CA ALA A 40 12.96 17.64 0.08
C ALA A 40 13.97 18.34 -0.82
N GLU A 41 13.58 19.45 -1.46
CA GLU A 41 14.49 20.30 -2.23
C GLU A 41 15.60 20.87 -1.34
N GLY A 42 15.26 21.39 -0.16
CA GLY A 42 16.23 21.95 0.80
C GLY A 42 17.20 20.91 1.37
N LEU A 43 16.82 19.63 1.42
CA LEU A 43 17.71 18.53 1.77
C LEU A 43 18.61 18.10 0.60
N GLY A 44 18.37 18.59 -0.61
CA GLY A 44 19.09 18.17 -1.83
C GLY A 44 18.75 16.72 -2.24
N ALA A 45 17.50 16.30 -2.02
CA ALA A 45 17.02 14.99 -2.44
C ALA A 45 17.09 14.85 -3.97
N ASP A 46 17.57 13.70 -4.44
CA ASP A 46 17.61 13.39 -5.87
C ASP A 46 16.24 12.87 -6.35
N TYR A 47 15.53 12.19 -5.45
CA TYR A 47 14.18 11.68 -5.65
C TYR A 47 13.31 11.91 -4.42
N ILE A 48 12.04 12.21 -4.64
CA ILE A 48 11.01 12.15 -3.61
C ILE A 48 9.86 11.25 -4.07
N GLU A 49 9.47 10.34 -3.20
CA GLU A 49 8.32 9.45 -3.37
C GLU A 49 7.21 9.88 -2.42
N LEU A 50 6.16 10.46 -2.99
CA LEU A 50 4.94 10.88 -2.32
C LEU A 50 3.92 9.75 -2.47
N ALA A 51 3.95 8.80 -1.54
CA ALA A 51 3.14 7.59 -1.62
C ALA A 51 1.92 7.68 -0.69
N ASN A 52 0.71 7.60 -1.23
CA ASN A 52 -0.47 7.51 -0.38
C ASN A 52 -0.49 6.21 0.43
N THR A 53 -1.04 6.31 1.63
CA THR A 53 -1.19 5.16 2.54
C THR A 53 -1.97 4.07 1.84
N GLN A 54 -1.39 2.87 1.77
CA GLN A 54 -2.13 1.69 1.36
C GLN A 54 -3.11 1.33 2.47
N TYR A 55 -4.41 1.22 2.18
CA TYR A 55 -5.45 0.92 3.18
C TYR A 55 -5.65 -0.58 3.36
N TYR A 56 -4.57 -1.29 3.66
CA TYR A 56 -4.55 -2.68 4.10
C TYR A 56 -3.47 -2.86 5.18
N GLY A 57 -3.55 -3.96 5.94
CA GLY A 57 -2.73 -4.12 7.14
C GLY A 57 -3.09 -3.08 8.21
N TRP A 58 -2.13 -2.61 9.01
CA TRP A 58 -2.42 -1.75 10.18
C TRP A 58 -3.19 -0.45 9.86
N SER A 59 -2.98 0.15 8.69
CA SER A 59 -3.68 1.37 8.28
C SER A 59 -5.19 1.13 8.08
N LEU A 60 -5.61 -0.11 7.80
CA LEU A 60 -7.02 -0.48 7.63
C LEU A 60 -7.82 -0.24 8.92
N VAL A 61 -7.19 -0.46 10.07
CA VAL A 61 -7.73 -0.16 11.42
C VAL A 61 -8.10 1.30 11.57
N ASN A 62 -7.39 2.19 10.86
CA ASN A 62 -7.53 3.64 10.94
C ASN A 62 -8.00 4.25 9.61
N ARG A 63 -8.52 3.44 8.68
CA ARG A 63 -8.80 3.88 7.30
C ARG A 63 -9.72 5.10 7.27
N ASP A 64 -10.81 5.05 8.03
CA ASP A 64 -11.82 6.11 8.02
C ASP A 64 -11.25 7.47 8.47
N GLN A 65 -10.18 7.46 9.29
CA GLN A 65 -9.46 8.66 9.73
C GLN A 65 -8.34 9.06 8.76
N LEU A 66 -7.60 8.08 8.23
CA LEU A 66 -6.38 8.33 7.45
C LEU A 66 -6.64 8.53 5.95
N MET A 67 -7.79 8.11 5.43
CA MET A 67 -8.11 8.25 4.01
C MET A 67 -8.33 9.72 3.65
N PRO A 68 -7.51 10.31 2.75
CA PRO A 68 -7.70 11.69 2.32
C PRO A 68 -9.01 11.81 1.56
N LYS A 69 -9.59 13.00 1.56
CA LYS A 69 -10.74 13.33 0.71
C LYS A 69 -10.31 13.47 -0.74
N LYS A 70 -11.27 13.38 -1.67
CA LYS A 70 -11.00 13.52 -3.11
C LYS A 70 -10.41 14.89 -3.43
N GLU A 71 -10.93 15.94 -2.80
CA GLU A 71 -10.49 17.32 -2.98
C GLU A 71 -9.04 17.52 -2.52
N GLN A 72 -8.64 16.87 -1.41
CA GLN A 72 -7.26 16.91 -0.92
C GLN A 72 -6.28 16.25 -1.90
N VAL A 73 -6.68 15.13 -2.50
CA VAL A 73 -5.87 14.43 -3.50
C VAL A 73 -5.71 15.29 -4.76
N LEU A 74 -6.79 15.87 -5.28
CA LEU A 74 -6.76 16.76 -6.45
C LEU A 74 -5.92 18.01 -6.20
N HIS A 75 -6.04 18.61 -5.01
CA HIS A 75 -5.21 19.74 -4.60
C HIS A 75 -3.73 19.37 -4.53
N ALA A 76 -3.39 18.25 -3.90
CA ALA A 76 -2.01 17.81 -3.78
C ALA A 76 -1.37 17.45 -5.13
N GLU A 77 -2.13 16.85 -6.04
CA GLU A 77 -1.69 16.59 -7.41
C GLU A 77 -1.39 17.89 -8.16
N LYS A 78 -2.29 18.88 -8.08
CA LYS A 78 -2.09 20.21 -8.67
C LYS A 78 -0.81 20.86 -8.17
N VAL A 79 -0.63 20.96 -6.85
CA VAL A 79 0.56 21.57 -6.24
C VAL A 79 1.83 20.80 -6.63
N THR A 80 1.77 19.47 -6.71
CA THR A 80 2.90 18.65 -7.13
C THR A 80 3.31 18.95 -8.58
N ASN A 81 2.35 19.12 -9.48
CA ASN A 81 2.60 19.47 -10.88
C ASN A 81 3.19 20.88 -11.03
N GLU A 82 2.64 21.87 -10.33
CA GLU A 82 3.20 23.23 -10.28
C GLU A 82 4.65 23.23 -9.76
N PHE A 83 4.94 22.40 -8.75
CA PHE A 83 6.29 22.26 -8.23
C PHE A 83 7.25 21.62 -9.24
N ARG A 84 6.82 20.57 -9.97
CA ARG A 84 7.60 19.93 -11.04
C ARG A 84 8.02 20.96 -12.10
N GLU A 85 7.08 21.81 -12.53
CA GLU A 85 7.35 22.88 -13.49
C GLU A 85 8.41 23.87 -12.95
N ARG A 86 8.30 24.25 -11.67
CA ARG A 86 9.23 25.19 -11.02
C ARG A 86 10.67 24.66 -10.95
N ILE A 87 10.86 23.38 -10.57
CA ILE A 87 12.20 22.84 -10.29
C ILE A 87 12.86 22.19 -11.51
N GLY A 88 12.09 21.86 -12.55
CA GLY A 88 12.56 21.10 -13.70
C GLY A 88 13.13 19.73 -13.29
N ASN A 89 14.36 19.44 -13.70
CA ASN A 89 15.00 18.14 -13.48
C ASN A 89 15.91 18.06 -12.24
N LYS A 90 15.85 19.05 -11.34
CA LYS A 90 16.73 19.10 -10.14
C LYS A 90 16.45 17.97 -9.14
N MET A 91 15.20 17.53 -9.05
CA MET A 91 14.74 16.43 -8.19
C MET A 91 13.60 15.71 -8.93
N LYS A 92 13.63 14.39 -8.96
CA LYS A 92 12.54 13.59 -9.54
C LYS A 92 11.43 13.40 -8.51
N ILE A 93 10.19 13.71 -8.89
CA ILE A 93 9.03 13.67 -8.00
C ILE A 93 8.06 12.57 -8.48
N PHE A 94 7.88 11.53 -7.66
CA PHE A 94 6.85 10.51 -7.84
C PHE A 94 5.67 10.81 -6.93
N PHE A 95 4.47 10.87 -7.50
CA PHE A 95 3.22 11.05 -6.75
C PHE A 95 2.32 9.85 -7.04
N VAL A 96 2.05 9.05 -6.01
CA VAL A 96 1.24 7.84 -6.12
C VAL A 96 -0.12 8.12 -5.47
N VAL A 97 -1.13 8.30 -6.32
CA VAL A 97 -2.54 8.53 -5.95
C VAL A 97 -3.09 7.31 -5.18
N PRO A 98 -4.00 7.48 -4.19
CA PRO A 98 -4.66 6.36 -3.54
C PRO A 98 -5.50 5.57 -4.55
N ASP A 99 -5.34 4.24 -4.57
CA ASP A 99 -6.03 3.37 -5.54
C ASP A 99 -7.57 3.45 -5.44
N TYR A 100 -8.12 3.89 -4.30
CA TYR A 100 -9.57 3.92 -4.06
C TYR A 100 -10.30 4.94 -4.95
N TYR A 101 -9.60 5.94 -5.48
CA TYR A 101 -10.17 6.93 -6.39
C TYR A 101 -10.02 6.55 -7.88
N ASP A 102 -9.39 5.41 -8.18
CA ASP A 102 -9.26 4.85 -9.54
C ASP A 102 -10.41 3.86 -9.84
N ASP A 103 -10.73 3.67 -11.12
CA ASP A 103 -11.74 2.69 -11.57
C ASP A 103 -11.18 1.31 -11.92
N ARG A 104 -9.86 1.21 -12.07
CA ARG A 104 -9.13 -0.03 -12.34
C ARG A 104 -7.97 -0.16 -11.37
N PRO A 105 -7.74 -1.36 -10.81
CA PRO A 105 -6.59 -1.58 -9.96
C PRO A 105 -5.31 -1.55 -10.80
N LYS A 106 -4.20 -1.20 -10.17
CA LYS A 106 -2.86 -1.38 -10.75
C LYS A 106 -2.44 -2.84 -10.61
N LYS A 107 -1.53 -3.29 -11.47
CA LYS A 107 -0.81 -4.56 -11.31
C LYS A 107 -0.04 -4.52 -9.99
N CYS A 108 -0.63 -5.05 -8.93
CA CYS A 108 -0.07 -4.93 -7.59
C CYS A 108 1.34 -5.49 -7.61
N MET A 109 2.33 -4.67 -7.25
CA MET A 109 3.70 -5.15 -7.14
C MET A 109 4.21 -5.76 -8.48
N ASN A 110 3.68 -5.29 -9.62
CA ASN A 110 3.95 -5.81 -10.97
C ASN A 110 3.61 -7.30 -11.18
N GLY A 111 2.78 -7.89 -10.31
CA GLY A 111 2.28 -9.25 -10.42
C GLY A 111 2.76 -10.15 -9.29
N TRP A 112 1.87 -11.01 -8.82
CA TRP A 112 2.14 -11.92 -7.70
C TRP A 112 3.28 -12.89 -8.05
N GLY A 113 4.40 -12.77 -7.33
CA GLY A 113 5.57 -13.60 -7.59
C GLY A 113 6.12 -13.46 -9.01
N GLU A 114 5.96 -12.33 -9.69
CA GLU A 114 6.50 -12.13 -11.04
C GLU A 114 7.81 -11.36 -11.09
N VAL A 115 8.01 -10.40 -10.16
CA VAL A 115 9.17 -9.49 -10.21
C VAL A 115 10.06 -9.56 -8.97
N PHE A 116 9.50 -9.74 -7.77
CA PHE A 116 10.30 -9.74 -6.54
C PHE A 116 9.86 -10.81 -5.55
N MET A 117 10.75 -11.10 -4.62
CA MET A 117 10.53 -11.91 -3.42
C MET A 117 11.01 -11.14 -2.20
N ILE A 118 10.41 -11.41 -1.04
CA ILE A 118 10.79 -10.79 0.23
C ILE A 118 11.27 -11.87 1.17
N VAL A 119 12.53 -11.77 1.63
CA VAL A 119 13.07 -12.63 2.69
C VAL A 119 12.92 -11.90 4.01
N THR A 120 12.12 -12.47 4.90
CA THR A 120 11.89 -11.93 6.24
C THR A 120 13.06 -12.26 7.18
N ALA A 121 13.13 -11.59 8.34
CA ALA A 121 14.25 -11.76 9.27
C ALA A 121 14.41 -13.19 9.84
N ASN A 122 13.32 -13.97 9.87
CA ASN A 122 13.35 -15.39 10.26
C ASN A 122 13.58 -16.33 9.05
N GLY A 123 13.82 -15.80 7.85
CA GLY A 123 14.13 -16.55 6.64
C GLY A 123 12.94 -16.93 5.77
N ASP A 124 11.69 -16.66 6.18
CA ASP A 124 10.53 -16.99 5.34
C ASP A 124 10.51 -16.10 4.11
N VAL A 125 10.14 -16.68 2.97
CA VAL A 125 10.09 -16.00 1.67
C VAL A 125 8.66 -15.76 1.23
N LEU A 126 8.35 -14.49 0.97
CA LEU A 126 7.00 -14.04 0.62
C LEU A 126 6.95 -13.52 -0.83
N PRO A 127 5.88 -13.82 -1.59
CA PRO A 127 5.65 -13.26 -2.92
C PRO A 127 5.16 -11.80 -2.89
N CYS A 128 4.67 -11.33 -1.74
CA CYS A 128 4.35 -9.91 -1.49
C CYS A 128 4.46 -9.59 0.01
N HIS A 129 4.59 -8.30 0.35
CA HIS A 129 4.87 -7.89 1.73
C HIS A 129 3.74 -8.22 2.71
N SER A 130 2.51 -8.32 2.20
CA SER A 130 1.30 -8.60 2.99
C SER A 130 0.78 -10.02 2.77
N ALA A 131 1.54 -10.93 2.16
CA ALA A 131 1.05 -12.26 1.76
C ALA A 131 0.49 -13.06 2.95
N ARG A 132 0.99 -12.83 4.17
CA ARG A 132 0.55 -13.52 5.39
C ARG A 132 -0.90 -13.25 5.79
N VAL A 133 -1.56 -12.23 5.23
CA VAL A 133 -2.99 -12.00 5.48
C VAL A 133 -3.87 -13.04 4.79
N ILE A 134 -3.32 -13.77 3.81
CA ILE A 134 -4.02 -14.83 3.09
C ILE A 134 -3.91 -16.11 3.93
N PRO A 135 -5.03 -16.67 4.41
CA PRO A 135 -5.01 -17.86 5.24
C PRO A 135 -4.56 -19.08 4.42
N ASN A 136 -4.03 -20.08 5.11
CA ASN A 136 -3.65 -21.38 4.54
C ASN A 136 -2.58 -21.29 3.43
N LEU A 137 -1.74 -20.25 3.46
CA LEU A 137 -0.57 -20.14 2.59
C LEU A 137 0.69 -20.45 3.40
N GLU A 138 1.37 -21.55 3.04
CA GLU A 138 2.64 -21.94 3.67
C GLU A 138 3.80 -21.29 2.92
N PHE A 139 4.67 -20.58 3.65
CA PHE A 139 5.81 -19.88 3.07
C PHE A 139 7.09 -20.70 3.23
N PRO A 140 7.87 -20.91 2.16
CA PRO A 140 9.16 -21.59 2.28
C PRO A 140 10.19 -20.72 3.00
N ASN A 141 11.25 -21.34 3.49
CA ASN A 141 12.31 -20.66 4.24
C ASN A 141 13.68 -20.85 3.57
N VAL A 142 14.43 -19.77 3.40
CA VAL A 142 15.75 -19.79 2.72
C VAL A 142 16.81 -20.64 3.43
N SER A 143 16.63 -20.93 4.72
CA SER A 143 17.55 -21.80 5.46
C SER A 143 17.47 -23.27 5.02
N ASN A 144 16.34 -23.68 4.44
CA ASN A 144 16.02 -25.08 4.14
C ASN A 144 15.65 -25.32 2.67
N THR A 145 15.52 -24.28 1.85
CA THR A 145 15.08 -24.41 0.45
C THR A 145 15.85 -23.43 -0.44
N ASP A 146 16.32 -23.91 -1.59
CA ASP A 146 17.06 -23.09 -2.54
C ASP A 146 16.17 -21.97 -3.11
N VAL A 147 16.73 -20.77 -3.26
CA VAL A 147 15.98 -19.58 -3.71
C VAL A 147 15.35 -19.79 -5.09
N LYS A 148 16.00 -20.53 -5.99
CA LYS A 148 15.45 -20.87 -7.31
C LYS A 148 14.22 -21.76 -7.16
N GLN A 149 14.29 -22.78 -6.31
CA GLN A 149 13.15 -23.67 -6.03
C GLN A 149 12.00 -22.89 -5.39
N ILE A 150 12.29 -22.00 -4.44
CA ILE A 150 11.28 -21.12 -3.84
C ILE A 150 10.58 -20.31 -4.92
N TRP A 151 11.33 -19.69 -5.84
CA TRP A 151 10.76 -18.84 -6.87
C TRP A 151 9.92 -19.59 -7.90
N TYR A 152 10.43 -20.69 -8.44
CA TYR A 152 9.79 -21.39 -9.56
C TYR A 152 8.79 -22.44 -9.12
N ASP A 153 9.03 -23.13 -8.02
CA ASP A 153 8.31 -24.37 -7.69
C ASP A 153 7.37 -24.22 -6.49
N SER A 154 7.57 -23.19 -5.63
CA SER A 154 6.79 -23.11 -4.41
C SER A 154 5.30 -22.84 -4.65
N PRO A 155 4.39 -23.53 -3.91
CA PRO A 155 2.96 -23.28 -4.01
C PRO A 155 2.59 -21.82 -3.70
N ALA A 156 3.26 -21.19 -2.72
CA ALA A 156 2.98 -19.80 -2.34
C ALA A 156 3.21 -18.80 -3.49
N PHE A 157 4.28 -18.98 -4.27
CA PHE A 157 4.58 -18.12 -5.40
C PHE A 157 3.69 -18.41 -6.60
N ASN A 158 3.35 -19.68 -6.85
CA ASN A 158 2.52 -20.06 -8.00
C ASN A 158 1.01 -19.90 -7.78
N LYS A 159 0.54 -19.76 -6.53
CA LYS A 159 -0.90 -19.71 -6.19
C LYS A 159 -1.70 -18.66 -6.98
N PHE A 160 -1.12 -17.48 -7.20
CA PHE A 160 -1.77 -16.38 -7.94
C PHE A 160 -0.92 -15.85 -9.10
N ARG A 161 0.05 -16.65 -9.58
CA ARG A 161 0.89 -16.28 -10.73
C ARG A 161 0.11 -16.54 -12.03
N GLY A 162 0.23 -15.65 -13.01
CA GLY A 162 -0.52 -15.74 -14.27
C GLY A 162 -2.03 -15.52 -14.08
N THR A 163 -2.84 -16.10 -14.96
CA THR A 163 -4.30 -15.85 -15.03
C THR A 163 -5.18 -17.07 -14.73
N ASP A 164 -4.61 -18.27 -14.61
CA ASP A 164 -5.40 -19.52 -14.57
C ASP A 164 -6.23 -19.67 -13.28
N TRP A 165 -5.79 -19.05 -12.19
CA TRP A 165 -6.47 -19.06 -10.90
C TRP A 165 -7.70 -18.12 -10.85
N MET A 166 -7.83 -17.20 -11.79
CA MET A 166 -8.79 -16.10 -11.70
C MET A 166 -10.24 -16.59 -11.69
N LYS A 167 -11.09 -15.98 -10.84
CA LYS A 167 -12.54 -16.13 -10.89
C LYS A 167 -13.18 -15.07 -11.80
N GLU A 168 -14.47 -15.22 -12.09
CA GLU A 168 -15.24 -14.12 -12.68
C GLU A 168 -15.29 -12.92 -11.72
N PRO A 169 -15.27 -11.67 -12.23
CA PRO A 169 -15.26 -11.29 -13.66
C PRO A 169 -13.87 -11.35 -14.32
N CYS A 170 -12.79 -11.53 -13.56
CA CYS A 170 -11.41 -11.42 -14.08
C CYS A 170 -11.08 -12.50 -15.13
N ARG A 171 -11.59 -13.73 -14.94
CA ARG A 171 -11.35 -14.87 -15.84
C ARG A 171 -11.68 -14.55 -17.30
N SER A 172 -12.83 -13.93 -17.54
CA SER A 172 -13.31 -13.53 -18.87
C SER A 172 -12.97 -12.08 -19.26
N CYS A 173 -12.34 -11.31 -18.37
CA CYS A 173 -12.03 -9.90 -18.61
C CYS A 173 -10.93 -9.72 -19.64
N SER A 174 -11.11 -8.78 -20.57
CA SER A 174 -10.09 -8.38 -21.55
C SER A 174 -8.88 -7.67 -20.94
N GLU A 175 -9.00 -7.14 -19.71
CA GLU A 175 -7.94 -6.39 -19.02
C GLU A 175 -7.07 -7.27 -18.10
N LYS A 176 -7.37 -8.57 -17.99
CA LYS A 176 -6.80 -9.45 -16.95
C LYS A 176 -5.28 -9.55 -16.98
N GLU A 177 -4.64 -9.44 -18.14
CA GLU A 177 -3.18 -9.47 -18.26
C GLU A 177 -2.53 -8.13 -17.90
N ASN A 178 -3.29 -7.04 -17.94
CA ASN A 178 -2.79 -5.70 -17.61
C ASN A 178 -2.66 -5.50 -16.10
N ASP A 179 -3.67 -5.91 -15.34
CA ASP A 179 -3.75 -5.68 -13.88
C ASP A 179 -3.58 -6.95 -13.03
N LEU A 180 -3.62 -8.14 -13.64
CA LEU A 180 -3.64 -9.45 -12.97
C LEU A 180 -4.68 -9.55 -11.84
N GLY A 181 -5.83 -8.90 -12.06
CA GLY A 181 -6.95 -8.85 -11.13
C GLY A 181 -6.77 -7.88 -9.97
N GLY A 182 -5.61 -7.21 -9.84
CA GLY A 182 -5.27 -6.30 -8.73
C GLY A 182 -4.64 -6.99 -7.51
N CYS A 183 -4.75 -6.37 -6.32
CA CYS A 183 -4.11 -6.83 -5.09
C CYS A 183 -4.85 -7.99 -4.40
N ARG A 184 -4.20 -9.17 -4.29
CA ARG A 184 -4.75 -10.36 -3.62
C ARG A 184 -4.96 -10.14 -2.11
N CYS A 185 -4.06 -9.41 -1.46
CA CYS A 185 -4.17 -9.11 -0.03
C CYS A 185 -5.34 -8.18 0.27
N GLN A 186 -5.60 -7.21 -0.62
CA GLN A 186 -6.75 -6.31 -0.48
C GLN A 186 -8.06 -7.05 -0.73
N ALA A 187 -8.12 -7.90 -1.77
CA ALA A 187 -9.26 -8.79 -2.02
C ALA A 187 -9.56 -9.66 -0.79
N MET A 188 -8.55 -10.30 -0.18
CA MET A 188 -8.73 -11.07 1.04
C MET A 188 -9.25 -10.23 2.20
N LEU A 189 -8.63 -9.09 2.50
CA LEU A 189 -8.97 -8.29 3.68
C LEU A 189 -10.37 -7.66 3.61
N LEU A 190 -10.80 -7.24 2.41
CA LEU A 190 -12.05 -6.53 2.19
C LEU A 190 -13.20 -7.45 1.77
N ALA A 191 -12.95 -8.41 0.88
CA ALA A 191 -13.97 -9.30 0.33
C ALA A 191 -13.96 -10.71 0.94
N GLY A 192 -12.94 -11.06 1.72
CA GLY A 192 -12.82 -12.38 2.33
C GLY A 192 -12.39 -13.51 1.39
N ASP A 193 -12.07 -13.19 0.13
CA ASP A 193 -11.59 -14.15 -0.86
C ASP A 193 -10.42 -13.55 -1.66
N ALA A 194 -9.23 -14.11 -1.49
CA ALA A 194 -8.04 -13.69 -2.23
C ALA A 194 -8.13 -13.94 -3.75
N GLU A 195 -9.01 -14.84 -4.20
CA GLU A 195 -9.26 -15.13 -5.61
C GLU A 195 -10.31 -14.19 -6.24
N SER A 196 -10.97 -13.34 -5.44
CA SER A 196 -11.94 -12.37 -5.98
C SER A 196 -11.25 -11.26 -6.76
N ALA A 197 -11.99 -10.60 -7.66
CA ALA A 197 -11.53 -9.34 -8.23
C ALA A 197 -11.22 -8.32 -7.12
N ASP A 198 -10.14 -7.54 -7.29
CA ASP A 198 -9.82 -6.45 -6.36
C ASP A 198 -11.02 -5.49 -6.25
N PRO A 199 -11.52 -5.19 -5.04
CA PRO A 199 -12.65 -4.29 -4.84
C PRO A 199 -12.50 -2.88 -5.44
N VAL A 200 -11.28 -2.41 -5.71
CA VAL A 200 -11.07 -1.13 -6.43
C VAL A 200 -11.66 -1.17 -7.84
N CYS A 201 -11.59 -2.32 -8.51
CA CYS A 201 -12.11 -2.48 -9.86
C CYS A 201 -13.62 -2.23 -9.91
N SER A 202 -14.09 -1.35 -10.80
CA SER A 202 -15.52 -1.08 -10.95
C SER A 202 -16.34 -2.29 -11.44
N LYS A 203 -15.68 -3.33 -11.98
CA LYS A 203 -16.30 -4.61 -12.35
C LYS A 203 -16.42 -5.58 -11.17
N SER A 204 -15.75 -5.32 -10.05
CA SER A 204 -15.78 -6.23 -8.89
C SER A 204 -17.17 -6.26 -8.25
N PRO A 205 -17.70 -7.44 -7.88
CA PRO A 205 -18.95 -7.52 -7.12
C PRO A 205 -18.83 -6.82 -5.75
N ASN A 206 -17.60 -6.64 -5.25
CA ASN A 206 -17.30 -6.02 -3.97
C ASN A 206 -16.96 -4.52 -4.06
N ARG A 207 -17.15 -3.88 -5.23
CA ARG A 207 -16.86 -2.46 -5.45
C ARG A 207 -17.56 -1.53 -4.45
N HIS A 208 -18.76 -1.91 -4.01
CA HIS A 208 -19.53 -1.18 -3.01
C HIS A 208 -18.79 -0.92 -1.69
N LEU A 209 -17.81 -1.77 -1.31
CA LEU A 209 -16.98 -1.59 -0.12
C LEU A 209 -16.04 -0.39 -0.25
N ILE A 210 -15.49 -0.16 -1.44
CA ILE A 210 -14.64 0.98 -1.75
C ILE A 210 -15.48 2.26 -1.83
N ASP A 211 -16.63 2.19 -2.52
CA ASP A 211 -17.54 3.33 -2.62
C ASP A 211 -18.04 3.78 -1.25
N GLN A 212 -18.31 2.83 -0.34
CA GLN A 212 -18.66 3.17 1.04
C GLN A 212 -17.49 3.79 1.79
N ALA A 213 -16.27 3.26 1.65
CA ALA A 213 -15.09 3.87 2.28
C ALA A 213 -14.88 5.31 1.81
N ILE A 214 -15.11 5.59 0.52
CA ILE A 214 -15.03 6.96 -0.03
C ILE A 214 -16.11 7.84 0.60
N LYS A 215 -17.36 7.38 0.70
CA LYS A 215 -18.42 8.15 1.38
C LYS A 215 -18.09 8.44 2.84
N ASP A 216 -17.46 7.48 3.53
CA ASP A 216 -17.07 7.61 4.92
C ASP A 216 -16.01 8.70 5.14
N THR A 217 -15.28 9.16 4.10
CA THR A 217 -14.34 10.30 4.25
C THR A 217 -15.04 11.62 4.54
N GLU A 218 -16.29 11.74 4.12
CA GLU A 218 -17.11 12.92 4.34
C GLU A 218 -17.85 12.91 5.67
N ASN A 219 -17.71 11.85 6.48
CA ASN A 219 -18.38 11.71 7.76
C ASN A 219 -17.53 12.30 8.91
N PRO A 220 -17.91 13.44 9.51
CA PRO A 220 -17.12 14.08 10.58
C PRO A 220 -17.04 13.22 11.85
N GLY A 221 -18.05 12.38 12.12
CA GLY A 221 -18.07 11.50 13.29
C GLY A 221 -17.06 10.35 13.20
N LEU A 222 -16.76 9.87 11.99
CA LEU A 222 -15.71 8.87 11.78
C LEU A 222 -14.32 9.49 11.84
N GLU A 223 -14.18 10.72 11.35
CA GLU A 223 -12.93 11.48 11.41
C GLU A 223 -12.48 11.78 12.85
N ALA A 224 -13.43 12.09 13.75
CA ALA A 224 -13.14 12.44 15.14
C ALA A 224 -12.68 11.26 16.02
N LYS A 225 -12.71 10.01 15.51
CA LYS A 225 -12.30 8.83 16.28
C LYS A 225 -10.77 8.84 16.51
N PRO A 226 -10.29 8.49 17.72
CA PRO A 226 -8.86 8.39 17.98
C PRO A 226 -8.14 7.40 17.06
N ILE A 227 -6.95 7.78 16.59
CA ILE A 227 -6.06 6.92 15.80
C ILE A 227 -5.43 5.87 16.72
N MET A 228 -5.49 4.61 16.30
CA MET A 228 -4.78 3.52 16.96
C MET A 228 -3.35 3.41 16.43
N PHE A 229 -2.39 3.90 17.21
CA PHE A 229 -0.98 3.77 16.89
C PHE A 229 -0.52 2.32 16.94
N ARG A 230 0.38 1.95 16.02
CA ARG A 230 1.03 0.64 16.06
C ARG A 230 2.02 0.59 17.23
N SER A 231 1.78 -0.33 18.16
CA SER A 231 2.65 -0.60 19.31
C SER A 231 2.52 -2.05 19.71
N ASN A 232 3.52 -2.62 20.39
CA ASN A 232 3.44 -4.00 20.89
C ASN A 232 2.17 -4.24 21.72
N LYS A 233 1.78 -3.26 22.54
CA LYS A 233 0.55 -3.29 23.35
C LYS A 233 -0.70 -3.39 22.48
N ASN A 234 -0.85 -2.50 21.50
CA ASN A 234 -2.04 -2.49 20.63
C ASN A 234 -2.08 -3.70 19.70
N SER A 235 -0.92 -4.15 19.20
CA SER A 235 -0.84 -5.37 18.37
C SER A 235 -1.27 -6.60 19.14
N LYS A 236 -0.86 -6.72 20.42
CA LYS A 236 -1.30 -7.81 21.29
C LYS A 236 -2.81 -7.79 21.52
N LYS A 237 -3.39 -6.63 21.85
CA LYS A 237 -4.84 -6.44 22.01
C LYS A 237 -5.64 -6.87 20.79
N ILE A 238 -5.19 -6.49 19.59
CA ILE A 238 -5.81 -6.91 18.32
C ILE A 238 -5.73 -8.43 18.16
N SER A 239 -4.55 -9.03 18.39
CA SER A 239 -4.36 -10.48 18.23
C SER A 239 -5.17 -11.31 19.25
N GLU A 240 -5.45 -10.75 20.43
CA GLU A 240 -6.27 -11.37 21.47
C GLU A 240 -7.77 -11.12 21.28
N GLY A 241 -8.16 -10.34 20.27
CA GLY A 241 -9.56 -10.08 19.92
C GLY A 241 -10.25 -9.05 20.81
N GLU A 242 -9.52 -8.11 21.40
CA GLU A 242 -10.11 -7.02 22.20
C GLU A 242 -10.75 -5.93 21.32
N GLU A 243 -10.31 -5.76 20.07
CA GLU A 243 -10.77 -4.70 19.14
C GLU A 243 -11.81 -5.20 18.13
N LYS A 244 -12.69 -6.13 18.56
CA LYS A 244 -13.68 -6.79 17.68
C LYS A 244 -14.56 -5.84 16.90
N GLU A 245 -15.03 -4.74 17.50
CA GLU A 245 -15.91 -3.79 16.82
C GLU A 245 -15.19 -3.05 15.68
N ARG A 246 -13.94 -2.65 15.91
CA ARG A 246 -13.13 -1.94 14.92
C ARG A 246 -12.70 -2.86 13.76
N LEU A 247 -12.61 -4.17 14.04
CA LEU A 247 -12.20 -5.19 13.07
C LEU A 247 -13.37 -5.96 12.45
N ALA A 248 -14.60 -5.77 12.94
CA ALA A 248 -15.79 -6.53 12.51
C ALA A 248 -16.08 -6.44 11.01
N LYS A 249 -15.59 -5.39 10.36
CA LYS A 249 -15.76 -5.15 8.92
C LYS A 249 -14.69 -5.84 8.05
N PHE A 250 -13.70 -6.50 8.66
CA PHE A 250 -12.56 -7.07 7.95
C PHE A 250 -12.53 -8.60 8.06
N HIS A 251 -12.03 -9.26 7.02
CA HIS A 251 -12.02 -10.72 6.93
C HIS A 251 -10.69 -11.37 7.35
N ALA A 252 -9.67 -10.56 7.65
CA ALA A 252 -8.41 -11.02 8.23
C ALA A 252 -7.82 -9.96 9.17
N LEU A 253 -6.99 -10.41 10.11
CA LEU A 253 -6.30 -9.51 11.03
C LEU A 253 -5.25 -8.66 10.28
N PRO A 254 -5.19 -7.34 10.54
CA PRO A 254 -4.26 -6.41 9.92
C PRO A 254 -2.81 -6.50 10.42
#